data_AF-A0A4Y2KZK8-F1
#
_entry.id   AF-A0A4Y2KZK8-F1
#
_cell.length_a   1.000
_cell.length_b   1.000
_cell.length_c   1.000
_cell.angle_alpha   90.00
_cell.angle_beta   90.00
_cell.angle_gamma   90.00
#
_symmetry.space_group_name_H-M   'P 1'
#
loop_
_entity.id
_entity.type
_entity.pdbx_description
1 polymer ?
#
loop_
_entity_poly.entity_id
_entity_poly.type
_entity_poly.pdbx_seq_one_letter_code
_entity_poly.pdbx_strand_id
1 'polypeptide(L)'
;MLYFHPHGNGVFQQYNCNSHRSQLATAWLDEHSSGFFVMNWPPRSPDLNSIEHLWDVLEKGVKAHHTTPATLTELWTALADVWQVILGTLPQTC
;
A
#
# COMPACT_ATOMS: atom_id res chain seq x y z
N MET A 1 -14.00 7.41 -1.46
CA MET A 1 -14.57 6.50 -0.45
C MET A 1 -13.38 5.81 0.21
N LEU A 2 -13.19 5.97 1.51
CA LEU A 2 -12.16 5.22 2.24
C LEU A 2 -12.67 3.77 2.35
N TYR A 3 -11.88 2.82 1.87
CA TYR A 3 -12.18 1.40 2.02
C TYR A 3 -11.91 1.01 3.48
N PHE A 4 -12.95 1.07 4.32
CA PHE A 4 -12.88 0.51 5.66
C PHE A 4 -13.10 -0.99 5.58
N HIS A 5 -12.36 -1.76 6.39
CA HIS A 5 -12.64 -3.17 6.55
C HIS A 5 -14.11 -3.35 6.96
N PRO A 6 -14.84 -4.33 6.40
CA PRO A 6 -16.30 -4.44 6.55
C PRO A 6 -16.83 -4.45 8.00
N HIS A 7 -15.96 -4.75 8.97
CA HIS A 7 -16.30 -4.88 10.39
C HIS A 7 -15.66 -3.82 11.30
N GLY A 8 -15.04 -2.77 10.74
CA GLY A 8 -14.39 -1.70 11.52
C GLY A 8 -13.19 -2.16 12.35
N ASN A 9 -12.69 -3.36 12.09
CA ASN A 9 -11.55 -3.98 12.76
C ASN A 9 -10.27 -3.93 11.91
N GLY A 10 -10.23 -3.02 10.92
CA GLY A 10 -9.06 -2.85 10.08
C GLY A 10 -7.84 -2.44 10.90
N VAL A 11 -6.66 -2.87 10.47
CA VAL A 11 -5.39 -2.43 11.06
C VAL A 11 -4.63 -1.65 10.00
N PHE A 12 -4.40 -0.37 10.27
CA PHE A 12 -3.59 0.49 9.42
C PHE A 12 -2.13 0.43 9.86
N GLN A 13 -1.29 -0.15 9.01
CA GLN A 13 0.15 -0.19 9.19
C GLN A 13 0.80 0.95 8.40
N GLN A 14 1.65 1.75 9.04
CA GLN A 14 2.45 2.79 8.38
C GLN A 14 3.85 2.88 8.97
N TYR A 15 4.79 3.40 8.16
CA TYR A 15 6.12 3.73 8.65
C TYR A 15 6.09 4.89 9.64
N ASN A 16 7.04 4.91 10.58
CA ASN A 16 7.14 5.96 11.59
C ASN A 16 7.99 7.17 11.13
N CYS A 17 7.89 7.56 9.86
CA CYS A 17 8.64 8.71 9.33
C CYS A 17 8.05 10.04 9.85
N ASN A 18 8.84 11.12 9.78
CA ASN A 18 8.44 12.40 10.38
C ASN A 18 7.15 12.98 9.79
N SER A 19 6.88 12.78 8.50
CA SER A 19 5.64 13.24 7.87
C SER A 19 4.41 12.52 8.43
N HIS A 20 4.50 11.22 8.71
CA HIS A 20 3.40 10.43 9.28
C HIS A 20 3.12 10.76 10.76
N ARG A 21 4.09 11.37 11.45
CA ARG A 21 3.95 11.88 12.83
C ARG A 21 3.60 13.37 12.90
N SER A 22 3.34 14.02 11.78
CA SER A 22 2.91 15.42 11.80
C SER A 22 1.58 15.56 12.54
N GLN A 23 1.35 16.71 13.17
CA GLN A 23 0.11 16.97 13.92
C GLN A 23 -1.14 16.76 13.06
N LEU A 24 -1.07 17.17 11.79
CA LEU A 24 -2.17 16.99 10.84
C LEU A 24 -2.44 15.51 10.56
N ALA A 25 -1.39 14.71 10.34
CA ALA A 25 -1.54 13.29 10.09
C ALA A 25 -2.10 12.55 11.32
N THR A 26 -1.60 12.87 12.52
CA THR A 26 -2.08 12.24 13.76
C THR A 26 -3.52 12.64 14.08
N ALA A 27 -3.88 13.92 13.92
CA ALA A 27 -5.25 14.38 14.14
C ALA A 27 -6.25 13.67 13.22
N TRP A 28 -5.90 13.50 11.93
CA TRP A 28 -6.74 12.78 10.99
C TRP A 28 -6.93 11.30 11.37
N LEU A 29 -5.86 10.64 11.85
CA LEU A 29 -5.93 9.25 12.31
C LEU A 29 -6.81 9.12 13.56
N ASP A 30 -6.72 10.07 14.50
CA ASP A 30 -7.54 10.09 15.72
C ASP A 30 -9.02 10.29 15.39
N GLU A 31 -9.34 11.19 14.46
CA GLU A 31 -10.70 11.44 13.96
C GLU A 31 -11.34 10.18 13.32
N HIS A 32 -10.53 9.27 12.76
CA HIS A 32 -10.98 8.06 12.06
C HIS A 32 -10.76 6.77 12.86
N SER A 33 -10.44 6.88 14.15
CA SER A 33 -10.17 5.74 15.05
C SER A 33 -11.33 4.76 15.22
N SER A 34 -12.54 5.12 14.80
CA SER A 34 -13.71 4.23 14.77
C SER A 34 -13.72 3.23 13.61
N GLY A 35 -12.91 3.47 12.55
CA GLY A 35 -12.88 2.64 11.34
C GLY A 35 -11.71 1.66 11.27
N PHE A 36 -10.62 1.93 11.98
CA PHE A 36 -9.42 1.08 12.04
C PHE A 36 -8.52 1.45 13.23
N PHE A 37 -7.60 0.54 13.56
CA PHE A 37 -6.53 0.75 14.54
C PHE A 37 -5.21 1.04 13.84
N VAL A 38 -4.47 2.04 14.31
CA VAL A 38 -3.09 2.27 13.84
C VAL A 38 -2.15 1.30 14.55
N MET A 39 -1.40 0.51 13.79
CA MET A 39 -0.42 -0.43 14.33
C MET A 39 0.79 0.31 14.90
N ASN A 40 1.21 -0.07 16.11
CA ASN A 40 2.51 0.35 16.65
C ASN A 40 3.63 -0.31 15.83
N TRP A 41 4.37 0.49 15.04
CA TRP A 41 5.42 -0.02 14.15
C TRP A 41 6.83 0.25 14.72
N PRO A 42 7.71 -0.77 14.78
CA PRO A 42 9.09 -0.57 15.21
C PRO A 42 9.88 0.31 14.22
N PRO A 43 10.77 1.21 14.72
CA PRO A 43 11.63 2.01 13.84
C PRO A 43 12.59 1.13 13.05
N ARG A 44 12.82 1.46 11.77
CA ARG A 44 13.81 0.80 10.89
C ARG A 44 13.57 -0.70 10.67
N SER A 45 12.31 -1.12 10.59
CA SER A 45 11.92 -2.49 10.23
C SER A 45 11.23 -2.55 8.86
N PRO A 46 11.94 -2.33 7.74
CA PRO A 46 11.38 -2.50 6.41
C PRO A 46 11.09 -3.96 6.08
N ASP A 47 11.85 -4.89 6.68
CA ASP A 47 11.70 -6.35 6.55
C ASP A 47 10.33 -6.87 6.99
N LEU A 48 9.68 -6.15 7.92
CA LEU A 48 8.36 -6.51 8.41
C LEU A 48 7.23 -5.95 7.52
N ASN A 49 7.52 -5.03 6.60
CA ASN A 49 6.48 -4.40 5.79
C ASN A 49 6.15 -5.19 4.52
N SER A 50 4.94 -5.75 4.48
CA SER A 50 4.43 -6.50 3.32
C SER A 50 4.39 -5.68 2.03
N ILE A 51 4.34 -4.35 2.09
CA ILE A 51 4.37 -3.50 0.89
C ILE A 51 5.69 -3.66 0.12
N GLU A 52 6.81 -3.96 0.79
CA GLU A 52 8.10 -4.16 0.13
C GLU A 52 8.08 -5.39 -0.77
N HIS A 53 7.43 -6.47 -0.33
CA HIS A 53 7.20 -7.64 -1.18
C HIS A 53 6.31 -7.32 -2.37
N LEU A 54 5.28 -6.49 -2.18
CA LEU A 54 4.39 -6.08 -3.25
C LEU A 54 5.11 -5.19 -4.28
N TRP A 55 6.02 -4.31 -3.84
CA TRP A 55 6.88 -3.53 -4.73
C TRP A 55 7.78 -4.41 -5.58
N ASP A 56 8.38 -5.46 -5.03
CA ASP A 56 9.20 -6.44 -5.78
C ASP A 56 8.37 -7.18 -6.84
N VAL A 57 7.13 -7.59 -6.52
CA VAL A 57 6.22 -8.21 -7.49
C VAL A 57 5.82 -7.24 -8.60
N LEU A 58 5.50 -5.98 -8.25
CA LEU A 58 5.19 -4.93 -9.22
C LEU A 58 6.37 -4.66 -10.15
N GLU A 59 7.57 -4.49 -9.61
CA GLU A 59 8.77 -4.22 -10.38
C GLU A 59 9.08 -5.37 -11.35
N LYS A 60 8.96 -6.62 -10.89
CA LYS A 60 9.12 -7.81 -11.75
C LYS A 60 8.07 -7.85 -12.85
N GLY A 61 6.82 -7.54 -12.54
CA GLY A 61 5.75 -7.47 -13.53
C GLY A 61 5.99 -6.40 -14.59
N VAL A 62 6.42 -5.20 -14.19
CA VAL A 62 6.75 -4.12 -15.12
C VAL A 62 7.97 -4.47 -15.98
N LYS A 63 9.00 -5.11 -15.42
CA LYS A 63 10.18 -5.58 -16.18
C LYS A 63 9.84 -6.70 -17.16
N ALA A 64 8.86 -7.53 -16.84
CA ALA A 64 8.36 -8.58 -17.73
C ALA A 64 7.34 -8.07 -18.77
N HIS A 65 6.91 -6.82 -18.64
CA HIS A 65 5.99 -6.18 -19.58
C HIS A 65 6.61 -6.12 -20.99
N HIS A 66 5.77 -6.19 -22.03
CA HIS A 66 6.23 -6.31 -23.41
C HIS A 66 7.15 -5.17 -23.88
N THR A 67 7.01 -3.99 -23.29
CA THR A 67 7.81 -2.81 -23.58
C THR A 67 8.31 -2.19 -22.29
N THR A 68 9.62 -1.91 -22.24
CA THR A 68 10.21 -1.06 -21.18
C THR A 68 9.63 0.34 -21.31
N PRO A 69 8.98 0.89 -20.27
CA PRO A 69 8.45 2.24 -20.32
C PRO A 69 9.56 3.28 -20.54
N ALA A 70 9.39 4.15 -21.53
CA ALA A 70 10.32 5.25 -21.83
C ALA A 70 9.77 6.61 -21.34
N THR A 71 8.48 6.69 -21.04
CA THR A 71 7.83 7.89 -20.52
C THR A 71 7.11 7.62 -19.19
N LEU A 72 6.85 8.70 -18.43
CA LEU A 72 6.06 8.60 -17.18
C LEU A 72 4.66 8.04 -17.42
N THR A 73 4.03 8.39 -18.54
CA THR A 73 2.71 7.88 -18.92
C THR A 73 2.74 6.38 -19.16
N GLU A 74 3.73 5.89 -19.92
CA GLU A 74 3.89 4.46 -20.16
C GLU A 74 4.18 3.70 -18.87
N LEU A 75 4.97 4.28 -17.97
CA LEU A 75 5.29 3.66 -16.68
C LEU A 75 4.02 3.55 -15.82
N TRP A 76 3.21 4.60 -15.79
CA TRP A 76 1.93 4.61 -15.07
C TRP A 76 0.98 3.54 -15.60
N THR A 77 0.83 3.43 -16.94
CA THR A 77 0.00 2.41 -17.57
C THR A 77 0.49 1.01 -17.23
N ALA A 78 1.80 0.73 -17.37
CA ALA A 78 2.36 -0.58 -17.06
C ALA A 78 2.17 -0.96 -15.59
N LEU A 79 2.36 -0.01 -14.66
CA LEU A 79 2.09 -0.24 -13.23
C LEU A 79 0.62 -0.55 -12.97
N ALA A 80 -0.31 0.18 -13.60
CA ALA A 80 -1.74 -0.06 -13.45
C ALA A 80 -2.15 -1.44 -13.97
N ASP A 81 -1.64 -1.85 -15.13
CA ASP A 81 -1.93 -3.14 -15.75
C ASP A 81 -1.41 -4.30 -14.87
N VAL A 82 -0.15 -4.21 -14.41
CA VAL A 82 0.43 -5.21 -13.50
C VAL A 82 -0.34 -5.28 -12.18
N TRP A 83 -0.75 -4.13 -11.64
CA TRP A 83 -1.54 -4.07 -10.41
C TRP A 83 -2.88 -4.82 -10.55
N GLN A 84 -3.58 -4.66 -11.68
CA GLN A 84 -4.83 -5.39 -11.93
C GLN A 84 -4.59 -6.90 -12.00
N VAL A 85 -3.48 -7.34 -12.61
CA VAL A 85 -3.10 -8.76 -12.63
C VAL A 85 -2.88 -9.29 -11.22
N ILE A 86 -2.13 -8.56 -10.39
CA ILE A 86 -1.88 -8.97 -8.98
C ILE A 86 -3.20 -9.13 -8.24
N LEU A 87 -4.11 -8.15 -8.33
CA LEU A 87 -5.43 -8.21 -7.69
C LEU A 87 -6.26 -9.40 -8.16
N GLY A 88 -6.18 -9.76 -9.45
CA GLY A 88 -6.84 -10.95 -10.01
C GLY A 88 -6.24 -12.28 -9.54
N THR A 89 -4.98 -12.30 -9.11
CA THR A 89 -4.31 -13.51 -8.58
C THR A 89 -4.44 -13.70 -7.08
N LEU A 90 -4.80 -12.65 -6.33
CA LEU A 90 -5.03 -12.79 -4.90
C LEU A 90 -6.28 -13.67 -4.67
N PRO A 91 -6.24 -14.62 -3.72
CA PRO A 91 -7.42 -15.38 -3.36
C PRO A 91 -8.54 -14.41 -2.98
N GLN A 92 -9.71 -14.57 -3.60
CA GLN A 92 -10.89 -13.71 -3.38
C GLN A 92 -11.55 -13.94 -2.00
N THR A 93 -10.79 -14.31 -0.98
CA THR A 93 -11.33 -14.70 0.33
C THR A 93 -10.51 -14.14 1.48
N CYS A 94 -11.14 -13.20 2.20
CA CYS A 94 -11.34 -13.28 3.64
C CYS A 94 -12.84 -13.18 3.90
#